data_AF-A0A081GNM5-F1
#
_entry.id   AF-A0A081GNM5-F1
#
_cell.length_a   1.000
_cell.length_b   1.000
_cell.length_c   1.000
_cell.angle_alpha   90.00
_cell.angle_beta   90.00
_cell.angle_gamma   90.00
#
_symmetry.space_group_name_H-M   'P 1'
#
loop_
_entity.id
_entity.type
_entity.pdbx_description
1 polymer ?
#
loop_
_entity_poly.entity_id
_entity_poly.type
_entity_poly.pdbx_seq_one_letter_code
_entity_poly.pdbx_strand_id
1 'polypeptide(L)'
;MAELNIAIAGDLHDQWDHSDHALLERIRPGALLLVGDLSDGRSRIPELLGRLELPLACVLGNHDAGRDGSGRTLRRQLELLGERHCGWGLRELRPPGLAVVGARPGTAGGGFQLSKAVRSVYGPVGLQASAERISRAALAADPQLPLVLLAHSGPSGLGSQLDDPCGRDWKAPACDWGDQDLSLAIDQIRRRRPLPLVVFGHMHHALRHRQGERRSFHRDAQGTAFLNTACVPRHGVDRLGRALRHFSWVVFRDGRLHHVSHRWYGTDGALHYEQTLWTASLPAAGVGLPC
;
A
#
# COMPACT_ATOMS: atom_id res chain seq x y z
N MET A 1 5.49 22.92 -3.70
CA MET A 1 4.66 22.29 -2.64
C MET A 1 5.58 21.85 -1.52
N ALA A 2 5.19 22.03 -0.26
CA ALA A 2 5.99 21.56 0.87
C ALA A 2 6.23 20.04 0.79
N GLU A 3 7.28 19.57 1.47
CA GLU A 3 7.59 18.15 1.59
C GLU A 3 6.41 17.36 2.19
N LEU A 4 5.95 16.33 1.48
CA LEU A 4 4.88 15.44 1.93
C LEU A 4 5.48 14.12 2.39
N ASN A 5 5.39 13.87 3.69
CA ASN A 5 5.80 12.64 4.34
C ASN A 5 4.60 11.72 4.53
N ILE A 6 4.69 10.47 4.07
CA ILE A 6 3.60 9.49 4.14
C ILE A 6 4.08 8.25 4.88
N ALA A 7 3.37 7.91 5.96
CA ALA A 7 3.53 6.63 6.63
C ALA A 7 2.62 5.59 5.97
N ILE A 8 3.11 4.35 5.85
CA ILE A 8 2.35 3.27 5.23
C ILE A 8 2.51 2.00 6.07
N ALA A 9 1.40 1.33 6.37
CA ALA A 9 1.40 0.03 7.02
C ALA A 9 0.62 -0.99 6.18
N GLY A 10 1.29 -2.07 5.78
CA GLY A 10 0.65 -3.20 5.09
C GLY A 10 0.45 -4.38 6.01
N ASP A 11 -0.55 -5.21 5.68
CA ASP A 11 -0.77 -6.53 6.25
C ASP A 11 -0.76 -6.53 7.79
N LEU A 12 -1.70 -5.81 8.39
CA LEU A 12 -1.66 -5.53 9.83
C LEU A 12 -1.79 -6.80 10.68
N HIS A 13 -2.58 -7.79 10.26
CA HIS A 13 -2.77 -9.08 10.94
C HIS A 13 -2.94 -8.93 12.46
N ASP A 14 -3.92 -8.13 12.89
CA ASP A 14 -4.21 -7.76 14.28
C ASP A 14 -3.13 -6.92 15.01
N GLN A 15 -2.01 -6.61 14.37
CA GLN A 15 -0.91 -5.77 14.90
C GLN A 15 -1.14 -4.29 14.65
N TRP A 16 -2.23 -3.79 15.23
CA TRP A 16 -2.55 -2.36 15.30
C TRP A 16 -3.28 -2.05 16.61
N ASP A 17 -2.76 -1.11 17.39
CA ASP A 17 -3.36 -0.72 18.66
C ASP A 17 -3.14 0.77 18.98
N HIS A 18 -3.49 1.18 20.21
CA HIS A 18 -3.36 2.57 20.65
C HIS A 18 -1.90 3.06 20.68
N SER A 19 -0.91 2.17 20.76
CA SER A 19 0.50 2.56 20.66
C SER A 19 0.87 3.02 19.26
N ASP A 20 0.24 2.47 18.20
CA ASP A 20 0.40 2.97 16.83
C ASP A 20 -0.18 4.38 16.69
N HIS A 21 -1.33 4.63 17.29
CA HIS A 21 -1.95 5.96 17.30
C HIS A 21 -1.08 6.99 18.00
N ALA A 22 -0.66 6.69 19.23
CA ALA A 22 0.22 7.57 20.00
C ALA A 22 1.56 7.81 19.30
N LEU A 23 2.06 6.82 18.57
CA LEU A 23 3.26 6.97 17.76
C LEU A 23 3.03 7.91 16.57
N LEU A 24 1.93 7.77 15.84
CA LEU A 24 1.59 8.65 14.72
C LEU A 24 1.43 10.12 15.14
N GLU A 25 0.90 10.38 16.34
CA GLU A 25 0.82 11.73 16.93
C GLU A 25 2.19 12.36 17.20
N ARG A 26 3.20 11.52 17.46
CA ARG A 26 4.60 11.93 17.72
C ARG A 26 5.38 12.14 16.44
N ILE A 27 5.33 11.17 15.51
CA ILE A 27 6.11 11.22 14.25
C ILE A 27 5.43 12.07 13.17
N ARG A 28 4.14 12.40 13.34
CA ARG A 28 3.36 13.37 12.55
C ARG A 28 3.57 13.27 11.04
N PRO A 29 3.26 12.13 10.41
CA PRO A 29 3.27 12.07 8.95
C PRO A 29 2.15 12.97 8.40
N GLY A 30 2.27 13.41 7.15
CA GLY A 30 1.21 14.18 6.47
C GLY A 30 0.01 13.32 6.07
N ALA A 31 0.21 12.02 5.87
CA ALA A 31 -0.85 11.05 5.60
C ALA A 31 -0.46 9.63 6.05
N LEU A 32 -1.47 8.78 6.24
CA LEU A 32 -1.34 7.34 6.47
C LEU A 32 -2.01 6.55 5.34
N LEU A 33 -1.30 5.60 4.76
CA LEU A 33 -1.86 4.62 3.84
C LEU A 33 -1.87 3.23 4.49
N LEU A 34 -2.93 2.46 4.25
CA LEU A 34 -3.04 1.10 4.77
C LEU A 34 -3.33 0.08 3.67
N VAL A 35 -2.60 -1.03 3.72
CA VAL A 35 -2.68 -2.09 2.72
C VAL A 35 -3.21 -3.38 3.31
N GLY A 36 -4.54 -3.43 3.47
CA GLY A 36 -5.32 -4.65 3.69
C GLY A 36 -4.92 -5.53 4.87
N ASP A 37 -5.53 -6.71 4.90
CA ASP A 37 -5.40 -7.75 5.91
C ASP A 37 -5.31 -7.16 7.33
N LEU A 38 -6.34 -6.39 7.69
CA LEU A 38 -6.41 -5.66 8.94
C LEU A 38 -6.46 -6.65 10.12
N SER A 39 -7.52 -7.45 10.19
CA SER A 39 -7.80 -8.30 11.37
C SER A 39 -8.75 -9.47 11.11
N ASP A 40 -8.59 -10.19 9.99
CA ASP A 40 -9.42 -11.38 9.67
C ASP A 40 -10.95 -11.12 9.74
N GLY A 41 -11.39 -9.90 9.41
CA GLY A 41 -12.79 -9.46 9.46
C GLY A 41 -13.32 -9.00 10.83
N ARG A 42 -12.45 -8.89 11.85
CA ARG A 42 -12.79 -8.31 13.15
C ARG A 42 -12.94 -6.79 13.05
N SER A 43 -13.77 -6.19 13.90
CA SER A 43 -14.09 -4.75 13.81
C SER A 43 -13.10 -3.85 14.54
N ARG A 44 -12.26 -4.40 15.43
CA ARG A 44 -11.36 -3.64 16.31
C ARG A 44 -10.47 -2.66 15.54
N ILE A 45 -9.78 -3.11 14.50
CA ILE A 45 -8.87 -2.24 13.75
C ILE A 45 -9.62 -1.19 12.94
N PRO A 46 -10.66 -1.51 12.14
CA PRO A 46 -11.50 -0.50 11.50
C PRO A 46 -12.03 0.56 12.47
N GLU A 47 -12.49 0.15 13.66
CA GLU A 47 -12.96 1.07 14.71
C GLU A 47 -11.85 1.99 15.22
N LEU A 48 -10.63 1.46 15.42
CA LEU A 48 -9.48 2.27 15.78
C LEU A 48 -9.13 3.25 14.64
N LEU A 49 -9.06 2.80 13.40
CA LEU A 49 -8.75 3.66 12.24
C LEU A 49 -9.80 4.76 12.05
N GLY A 50 -11.07 4.49 12.39
CA GLY A 50 -12.14 5.48 12.39
C GLY A 50 -11.93 6.64 13.38
N ARG A 51 -11.10 6.45 14.42
CA ARG A 51 -10.78 7.47 15.44
C ARG A 51 -9.58 8.36 15.08
N LEU A 52 -8.83 8.03 14.03
CA LEU A 52 -7.71 8.85 13.60
C LEU A 52 -8.19 10.11 12.88
N GLU A 53 -7.67 11.26 13.30
CA GLU A 53 -7.83 12.55 12.63
C GLU A 53 -6.86 12.73 11.45
N LEU A 54 -5.77 11.94 11.44
CA LEU A 54 -4.76 11.94 10.39
C LEU A 54 -5.38 11.62 9.01
N PRO A 55 -5.05 12.36 7.94
CA PRO A 55 -5.50 12.04 6.58
C PRO A 55 -5.10 10.61 6.20
N LEU A 56 -6.10 9.78 5.94
CA LEU A 56 -5.92 8.33 5.80
C LEU A 56 -6.63 7.79 4.57
N ALA A 57 -6.00 6.87 3.86
CA ALA A 57 -6.63 6.03 2.84
C ALA A 57 -6.27 4.55 3.03
N CYS A 58 -7.22 3.64 2.83
CA CYS A 58 -6.99 2.21 2.94
C CYS A 58 -7.64 1.40 1.82
N VAL A 59 -7.06 0.24 1.55
CA VAL A 59 -7.68 -0.81 0.75
C VAL A 59 -7.81 -2.06 1.63
N LEU A 60 -8.85 -2.87 1.40
CA LEU A 60 -9.09 -4.12 2.13
C LEU A 60 -8.45 -5.28 1.38
N GLY A 61 -7.88 -6.22 2.13
CA GLY A 61 -7.23 -7.43 1.66
C GLY A 61 -8.11 -8.67 1.72
N ASN A 62 -7.55 -9.82 1.33
CA ASN A 62 -8.29 -11.07 1.26
C ASN A 62 -8.74 -11.61 2.63
N HIS A 63 -8.07 -11.24 3.71
CA HIS A 63 -8.44 -11.64 5.07
C HIS A 63 -9.57 -10.79 5.66
N ASP A 64 -9.84 -9.60 5.14
CA ASP A 64 -10.79 -8.67 5.75
C ASP A 64 -12.26 -9.09 5.64
N ALA A 65 -12.58 -10.02 4.73
CA ALA A 65 -13.90 -10.66 4.71
C ALA A 65 -14.04 -11.81 5.73
N GLY A 66 -12.95 -12.21 6.39
CA GLY A 66 -12.87 -13.44 7.16
C GLY A 66 -13.28 -14.66 6.32
N ARG A 67 -13.89 -15.66 6.97
CA ARG A 67 -14.47 -16.83 6.28
C ARG A 67 -15.93 -16.61 5.84
N ASP A 68 -16.39 -15.36 5.70
CA ASP A 68 -17.78 -15.06 5.33
C ASP A 68 -17.95 -14.81 3.82
N GLY A 69 -18.50 -15.81 3.13
CA GLY A 69 -18.83 -15.70 1.70
C GLY A 69 -20.06 -14.84 1.39
N SER A 70 -20.91 -14.51 2.37
CA SER A 70 -22.16 -13.75 2.16
C SER A 70 -21.93 -12.24 1.99
N GLY A 71 -20.73 -11.77 2.30
CA GLY A 71 -20.33 -10.38 2.24
C GLY A 71 -20.79 -9.53 3.42
N ARG A 72 -21.46 -10.08 4.45
CA ARG A 72 -21.87 -9.31 5.64
C ARG A 72 -20.66 -8.75 6.39
N THR A 73 -19.63 -9.58 6.61
CA THR A 73 -18.39 -9.14 7.26
C THR A 73 -17.74 -8.02 6.46
N LEU A 74 -17.61 -8.20 5.14
CA LEU A 74 -17.02 -7.17 4.27
C LEU A 74 -17.83 -5.86 4.29
N ARG A 75 -19.17 -5.91 4.24
CA ARG A 75 -20.00 -4.69 4.36
C ARG A 75 -19.76 -3.98 5.68
N ARG A 76 -19.71 -4.72 6.80
CA ARG A 76 -19.43 -4.13 8.11
C ARG A 76 -18.05 -3.45 8.15
N GLN A 77 -17.02 -4.05 7.57
CA GLN A 77 -15.70 -3.44 7.46
C GLN A 77 -15.76 -2.12 6.67
N LEU A 78 -16.48 -2.12 5.54
CA LEU A 78 -16.68 -0.92 4.71
C LEU A 78 -17.45 0.18 5.46
N GLU A 79 -18.50 -0.17 6.21
CA GLU A 79 -19.27 0.76 7.03
C GLU A 79 -18.41 1.43 8.11
N LEU A 80 -17.55 0.65 8.78
CA LEU A 80 -16.66 1.16 9.85
C LEU A 80 -15.56 2.07 9.29
N LEU A 81 -15.01 1.75 8.12
CA LEU A 81 -13.98 2.56 7.47
C LEU A 81 -14.58 3.80 6.79
N GLY A 82 -15.81 3.70 6.30
CA GLY A 82 -16.47 4.73 5.51
C GLY A 82 -15.62 5.17 4.32
N GLU A 83 -15.53 6.48 4.11
CA GLU A 83 -14.77 7.06 3.00
C GLU A 83 -13.25 6.81 3.06
N ARG A 84 -12.72 6.33 4.19
CA ARG A 84 -11.30 5.98 4.32
C ARG A 84 -10.92 4.82 3.40
N HIS A 85 -11.86 3.90 3.14
CA HIS A 85 -11.65 2.83 2.17
C HIS A 85 -11.81 3.36 0.75
N CYS A 86 -10.82 3.11 -0.12
CA CYS A 86 -10.80 3.62 -1.48
C CYS A 86 -10.77 2.53 -2.56
N GLY A 87 -11.09 1.26 -2.26
CA GLY A 87 -11.11 0.18 -3.25
C GLY A 87 -12.00 0.50 -4.45
N TRP A 88 -11.45 0.42 -5.67
CA TRP A 88 -12.09 0.89 -6.92
C TRP A 88 -12.56 2.35 -6.92
N GLY A 89 -12.03 3.18 -6.03
CA GLY A 89 -12.42 4.57 -5.84
C GLY A 89 -11.24 5.51 -5.72
N LEU A 90 -11.54 6.80 -5.83
CA LEU A 90 -10.60 7.90 -5.59
C LEU A 90 -10.83 8.46 -4.19
N ARG A 91 -9.74 8.70 -3.47
CA ARG A 91 -9.71 9.50 -2.26
C ARG A 91 -8.63 10.58 -2.39
N GLU A 92 -9.05 11.83 -2.44
CA GLU A 92 -8.13 12.97 -2.37
C GLU A 92 -8.00 13.42 -0.91
N LEU A 93 -6.76 13.42 -0.40
CA LEU A 93 -6.46 13.89 0.95
C LEU A 93 -6.10 15.38 0.87
N ARG A 94 -7.00 16.24 1.35
CA ARG A 94 -6.84 17.70 1.35
C ARG A 94 -7.16 18.28 2.73
N PRO A 95 -6.16 18.76 3.50
CA PRO A 95 -4.72 18.52 3.34
C PRO A 95 -4.33 17.02 3.40
N PRO A 96 -3.14 16.60 2.95
CA PRO A 96 -1.97 17.40 2.60
C PRO A 96 -1.77 17.68 1.09
N GLY A 97 -2.68 17.22 0.22
CA GLY A 97 -2.54 17.29 -1.24
C GLY A 97 -1.98 16.00 -1.83
N LEU A 98 -2.75 14.91 -1.71
CA LEU A 98 -2.41 13.59 -2.26
C LEU A 98 -3.65 12.95 -2.91
N ALA A 99 -3.52 12.44 -4.13
CA ALA A 99 -4.55 11.61 -4.74
C ALA A 99 -4.22 10.14 -4.53
N VAL A 100 -5.13 9.39 -3.88
CA VAL A 100 -5.00 7.96 -3.65
C VAL A 100 -6.12 7.22 -4.36
N VAL A 101 -5.79 6.24 -5.18
CA VAL A 101 -6.76 5.39 -5.86
C VAL A 101 -6.58 3.96 -5.41
N GLY A 102 -7.64 3.37 -4.87
CA GLY A 102 -7.59 1.97 -4.48
C GLY A 102 -7.79 1.04 -5.67
N ALA A 103 -6.97 -0.01 -5.73
CA ALA A 103 -7.16 -1.11 -6.64
C ALA A 103 -8.34 -2.01 -6.19
N ARG A 104 -8.40 -3.23 -6.74
CA ARG A 104 -9.42 -4.21 -6.39
C ARG A 104 -9.36 -4.59 -4.90
N PRO A 105 -10.46 -4.40 -4.14
CA PRO A 105 -10.51 -4.81 -2.74
C PRO A 105 -10.68 -6.33 -2.61
N GLY A 106 -10.13 -6.91 -1.56
CA GLY A 106 -10.35 -8.32 -1.19
C GLY A 106 -9.69 -9.35 -2.12
N THR A 107 -8.74 -8.92 -2.94
CA THR A 107 -7.95 -9.80 -3.82
C THR A 107 -6.97 -10.64 -3.01
N ALA A 108 -6.75 -11.89 -3.44
CA ALA A 108 -5.72 -12.79 -2.92
C ALA A 108 -4.54 -12.95 -3.90
N GLY A 109 -4.41 -12.02 -4.86
CA GLY A 109 -3.45 -12.11 -5.96
C GLY A 109 -3.75 -13.24 -6.95
N GLY A 110 -2.74 -13.61 -7.73
CA GLY A 110 -2.79 -14.75 -8.65
C GLY A 110 -3.61 -14.51 -9.92
N GLY A 111 -3.59 -13.29 -10.46
CA GLY A 111 -4.31 -12.91 -11.67
C GLY A 111 -5.62 -12.19 -11.38
N PHE A 112 -6.72 -12.59 -12.01
CA PHE A 112 -8.03 -11.96 -11.78
C PHE A 112 -9.07 -12.94 -11.24
N GLN A 113 -9.46 -12.77 -9.97
CA GLN A 113 -10.57 -13.49 -9.36
C GLN A 113 -11.22 -12.63 -8.28
N LEU A 114 -12.55 -12.64 -8.23
CA LEU A 114 -13.30 -12.07 -7.10
C LEU A 114 -13.60 -13.17 -6.08
N SER A 115 -13.49 -12.87 -4.79
CA SER A 115 -13.97 -13.78 -3.74
C SER A 115 -15.51 -13.83 -3.73
N LYS A 116 -16.10 -14.82 -3.05
CA LYS A 116 -17.57 -14.86 -2.85
C LYS A 116 -18.06 -13.62 -2.09
N ALA A 117 -17.30 -13.17 -1.10
CA ALA A 117 -17.61 -11.98 -0.32
C ALA A 117 -17.64 -10.72 -1.19
N VAL A 118 -16.58 -10.49 -1.98
CA VAL A 118 -16.48 -9.32 -2.87
C VAL A 118 -17.61 -9.32 -3.90
N ARG A 119 -17.91 -10.48 -4.52
CA ARG A 119 -19.06 -10.60 -5.44
C ARG A 119 -20.40 -10.30 -4.77
N SER A 120 -20.57 -10.68 -3.51
CA SER A 120 -21.82 -10.44 -2.76
C SER A 120 -22.01 -8.98 -2.34
N VAL A 121 -20.94 -8.18 -2.34
CA VAL A 121 -20.98 -6.75 -2.00
C VAL A 121 -21.04 -5.87 -3.25
N TYR A 122 -20.18 -6.16 -4.22
CA TYR A 122 -19.98 -5.29 -5.39
C TYR A 122 -20.64 -5.81 -6.68
N GLY A 123 -21.25 -7.00 -6.63
CA GLY A 123 -21.75 -7.70 -7.81
C GLY A 123 -20.63 -8.31 -8.65
N PRO A 124 -20.97 -8.86 -9.83
CA PRO A 124 -19.98 -9.36 -10.77
C PRO A 124 -19.20 -8.19 -11.38
N VAL A 125 -17.87 -8.25 -11.29
CA VAL A 125 -16.95 -7.33 -11.96
C VAL A 125 -15.93 -8.16 -12.73
N GLY A 126 -15.85 -7.93 -14.04
CA GLY A 126 -14.85 -8.58 -14.90
C GLY A 126 -13.49 -7.88 -14.84
N LEU A 127 -12.48 -8.54 -15.40
CA LEU A 127 -11.10 -8.04 -15.47
C LEU A 127 -11.02 -6.62 -16.04
N GLN A 128 -11.58 -6.40 -17.23
CA GLN A 128 -11.56 -5.11 -17.92
C GLN A 128 -12.32 -4.04 -17.13
N ALA A 129 -13.51 -4.37 -16.64
CA ALA A 129 -14.31 -3.45 -15.83
C ALA A 129 -13.59 -3.05 -14.52
N SER A 130 -12.83 -3.97 -13.92
CA SER A 130 -12.00 -3.67 -12.74
C SER A 130 -10.87 -2.70 -13.10
N ALA A 131 -10.12 -2.98 -14.17
CA ALA A 131 -9.05 -2.11 -14.64
C ALA A 131 -9.56 -0.70 -15.01
N GLU A 132 -10.71 -0.61 -15.68
CA GLU A 132 -11.39 0.64 -16.03
C GLU A 132 -11.85 1.43 -14.80
N ARG A 133 -12.33 0.77 -13.74
CA ARG A 133 -12.68 1.46 -12.49
C ARG A 133 -11.45 2.15 -11.88
N ILE A 134 -10.33 1.43 -11.81
CA ILE A 134 -9.07 1.94 -11.28
C ILE A 134 -8.55 3.09 -12.15
N SER A 135 -8.47 2.89 -13.46
CA SER A 135 -7.94 3.90 -14.38
C SER A 135 -8.83 5.14 -14.44
N ARG A 136 -10.16 4.99 -14.50
CA ARG A 136 -11.09 6.13 -14.46
C ARG A 136 -10.98 6.91 -13.16
N ALA A 137 -10.85 6.26 -12.00
CA ALA A 137 -10.64 6.93 -10.73
C ALA A 137 -9.33 7.73 -10.71
N ALA A 138 -8.25 7.18 -11.24
CA ALA A 138 -6.96 7.87 -11.37
C ALA A 138 -7.00 9.06 -12.34
N LEU A 139 -7.78 8.98 -13.41
CA LEU A 139 -7.94 10.09 -14.37
C LEU A 139 -8.92 11.16 -13.88
N ALA A 140 -9.82 10.83 -12.96
CA ALA A 140 -10.72 11.79 -12.31
C ALA A 140 -10.02 12.63 -11.23
N ALA A 141 -8.91 12.13 -10.68
CA ALA A 141 -8.14 12.87 -9.67
C ALA A 141 -7.54 14.15 -10.22
N ASP A 142 -7.44 15.18 -9.38
CA ASP A 142 -6.80 16.43 -9.72
C ASP A 142 -5.40 16.18 -10.33
N PRO A 143 -5.15 16.67 -11.56
CA PRO A 143 -3.89 16.46 -12.26
C PRO A 143 -2.69 17.13 -11.56
N GLN A 144 -2.91 18.10 -10.67
CA GLN A 144 -1.86 18.78 -9.91
C GLN A 144 -1.39 17.97 -8.70
N LEU A 145 -2.19 17.01 -8.23
CA LEU A 145 -1.81 16.17 -7.10
C LEU A 145 -0.91 14.99 -7.53
N PRO A 146 0.10 14.63 -6.70
CA PRO A 146 0.78 13.36 -6.86
C PRO A 146 -0.22 12.21 -6.71
N LEU A 147 -0.13 11.23 -7.62
CA LEU A 147 -1.01 10.06 -7.63
C LEU A 147 -0.31 8.85 -7.01
N VAL A 148 -1.01 8.16 -6.11
CA VAL A 148 -0.63 6.86 -5.56
C VAL A 148 -1.72 5.84 -5.86
N LEU A 149 -1.35 4.70 -6.46
CA LEU A 149 -2.23 3.53 -6.45
C LEU A 149 -2.00 2.73 -5.17
N LEU A 150 -3.08 2.32 -4.51
CA LEU A 150 -3.07 1.56 -3.27
C LEU A 150 -3.77 0.21 -3.50
N ALA A 151 -3.06 -0.90 -3.40
CA ALA A 151 -3.60 -2.23 -3.72
C ALA A 151 -3.26 -3.23 -2.63
N HIS A 152 -4.11 -4.23 -2.35
CA HIS A 152 -3.70 -5.28 -1.41
C HIS A 152 -2.60 -6.16 -2.02
N SER A 153 -2.87 -6.73 -3.20
CA SER A 153 -1.85 -7.45 -3.98
C SER A 153 -1.22 -6.51 -5.02
N GLY A 154 0.08 -6.67 -5.28
CA GLY A 154 0.79 -5.92 -6.32
C GLY A 154 0.38 -6.36 -7.73
N PRO A 155 0.82 -5.65 -8.78
CA PRO A 155 0.44 -5.98 -10.16
C PRO A 155 1.15 -7.22 -10.68
N SER A 156 0.51 -7.94 -11.61
CA SER A 156 1.20 -8.94 -12.42
C SER A 156 2.37 -8.33 -13.20
N GLY A 157 3.42 -9.10 -13.42
CA GLY A 157 4.67 -8.72 -14.07
C GLY A 157 5.85 -8.58 -13.10
N LEU A 158 5.62 -8.73 -11.79
CA LEU A 158 6.62 -8.53 -10.73
C LEU A 158 6.84 -9.80 -9.87
N GLY A 159 6.59 -11.00 -10.40
CA GLY A 159 6.61 -12.24 -9.60
C GLY A 159 7.29 -13.45 -10.25
N SER A 160 8.33 -13.25 -11.07
CA SER A 160 9.04 -14.33 -11.77
C SER A 160 9.80 -15.30 -10.86
N GLN A 161 10.36 -14.80 -9.76
CA GLN A 161 11.06 -15.58 -8.72
C GLN A 161 10.32 -15.49 -7.39
N LEU A 162 10.61 -16.41 -6.48
CA LEU A 162 9.98 -16.48 -5.15
C LEU A 162 10.22 -15.24 -4.27
N ASP A 163 11.35 -14.56 -4.44
CA ASP A 163 11.76 -13.35 -3.72
C ASP A 163 11.42 -12.05 -4.47
N ASP A 164 10.75 -12.13 -5.63
CA ASP A 164 10.24 -10.96 -6.34
C ASP A 164 9.09 -10.30 -5.58
N PRO A 165 8.80 -9.00 -5.79
CA PRO A 165 7.77 -8.30 -5.03
C PRO A 165 6.39 -8.98 -5.03
N CYS A 166 6.02 -9.65 -6.12
CA CYS A 166 4.75 -10.37 -6.30
C CYS A 166 4.94 -11.89 -6.52
N GLY A 167 6.07 -12.47 -6.12
CA GLY A 167 6.41 -13.87 -6.41
C GLY A 167 5.89 -14.88 -5.39
N ARG A 168 5.12 -15.88 -5.82
CA ARG A 168 4.62 -16.92 -4.90
C ARG A 168 5.75 -17.77 -4.32
N ASP A 169 5.84 -17.82 -2.99
CA ASP A 169 6.88 -18.52 -2.24
C ASP A 169 6.36 -19.72 -1.41
N TRP A 170 5.04 -19.89 -1.27
CA TRP A 170 4.45 -21.00 -0.51
C TRP A 170 4.15 -22.27 -1.32
N LYS A 171 4.39 -22.27 -2.64
CA LYS A 171 4.18 -23.44 -3.49
C LYS A 171 5.08 -23.40 -4.72
N ALA A 172 5.80 -24.49 -4.97
CA ALA A 172 6.63 -24.67 -6.16
C ALA A 172 5.81 -25.09 -7.41
N PRO A 173 6.24 -24.70 -8.63
CA PRO A 173 7.27 -23.70 -8.89
C PRO A 173 6.81 -22.30 -8.47
N ALA A 174 7.79 -21.39 -8.28
CA ALA A 174 7.50 -19.97 -8.13
C ALA A 174 6.70 -19.49 -9.34
N CYS A 175 5.76 -18.59 -9.11
CA CYS A 175 4.97 -18.00 -10.18
C CYS A 175 4.53 -16.59 -9.80
N ASP A 176 4.19 -15.81 -10.82
CA ASP A 176 3.66 -14.48 -10.60
C ASP A 176 2.30 -14.57 -9.89
N TRP A 177 2.21 -13.86 -8.77
CA TRP A 177 1.03 -13.81 -7.92
C TRP A 177 0.40 -12.41 -7.85
N GLY A 178 0.75 -11.53 -8.78
CA GLY A 178 0.16 -10.20 -8.87
C GLY A 178 -1.22 -10.17 -9.53
N ASP A 179 -1.90 -9.04 -9.36
CA ASP A 179 -3.21 -8.72 -9.93
C ASP A 179 -3.12 -8.26 -11.39
N GLN A 180 -3.86 -8.96 -12.27
CA GLN A 180 -3.88 -8.67 -13.72
C GLN A 180 -4.59 -7.35 -14.04
N ASP A 181 -5.70 -7.05 -13.35
CA ASP A 181 -6.45 -5.81 -13.53
C ASP A 181 -5.66 -4.58 -13.09
N LEU A 182 -4.84 -4.70 -12.04
CA LEU A 182 -3.95 -3.63 -11.61
C LEU A 182 -2.87 -3.35 -12.67
N SER A 183 -2.26 -4.40 -13.22
CA SER A 183 -1.28 -4.27 -14.32
C SER A 183 -1.89 -3.54 -15.53
N LEU A 184 -3.10 -3.95 -15.96
CA LEU A 184 -3.82 -3.27 -17.04
C LEU A 184 -4.16 -1.81 -16.70
N ALA A 185 -4.59 -1.53 -15.47
CA ALA A 185 -4.91 -0.17 -15.05
C ALA A 185 -3.67 0.74 -15.06
N ILE A 186 -2.52 0.24 -14.59
CA ILE A 186 -1.24 0.96 -14.62
C ILE A 186 -0.90 1.37 -16.06
N ASP A 187 -0.97 0.44 -17.01
CA ASP A 187 -0.71 0.71 -18.42
C ASP A 187 -1.65 1.77 -19.01
N GLN A 188 -2.94 1.74 -18.63
CA GLN A 188 -3.92 2.73 -19.09
C GLN A 188 -3.64 4.12 -18.50
N ILE A 189 -3.32 4.20 -17.21
CA ILE A 189 -3.09 5.46 -16.49
C ILE A 189 -1.84 6.18 -17.03
N ARG A 190 -0.74 5.45 -17.21
CA ARG A 190 0.54 6.02 -17.62
C ARG A 190 0.54 6.66 -19.00
N ARG A 191 -0.38 6.25 -19.87
CA ARG A 191 -0.59 6.88 -21.19
C ARG A 191 -1.17 8.31 -21.09
N ARG A 192 -1.66 8.71 -19.91
CA ARG A 192 -2.47 9.92 -19.73
C ARG A 192 -1.97 10.83 -18.61
N ARG A 193 -1.35 10.29 -17.55
CA ARG A 193 -0.75 11.06 -16.47
C ARG A 193 0.43 10.33 -15.82
N PRO A 194 1.35 11.05 -15.16
CA PRO A 194 2.40 10.42 -14.36
C PRO A 194 1.82 9.54 -13.24
N LEU A 195 2.43 8.37 -13.07
CA LEU A 195 2.16 7.47 -11.94
C LEU A 195 3.46 7.24 -11.16
N PRO A 196 3.77 8.05 -10.15
CA PRO A 196 5.04 7.95 -9.45
C PRO A 196 5.14 6.73 -8.53
N LEU A 197 4.03 6.26 -7.97
CA LEU A 197 4.04 5.26 -6.91
C LEU A 197 2.82 4.32 -6.94
N VAL A 198 3.09 3.03 -6.85
CA VAL A 198 2.13 1.95 -6.58
C VAL A 198 2.54 1.28 -5.28
N VAL A 199 1.66 1.29 -4.29
CA VAL A 199 1.88 0.73 -2.95
C VAL A 199 1.00 -0.49 -2.78
N PHE A 200 1.60 -1.59 -2.33
CA PHE A 200 0.89 -2.85 -2.12
C PHE A 200 1.47 -3.68 -0.96
N GLY A 201 0.89 -4.86 -0.73
CA GLY A 201 1.18 -5.76 0.37
C GLY A 201 0.96 -7.21 -0.06
N HIS A 202 0.28 -7.99 0.79
CA HIS A 202 -0.09 -9.41 0.63
C HIS A 202 1.10 -10.38 0.64
N MET A 203 2.10 -10.11 -0.20
CA MET A 203 3.30 -10.93 -0.32
C MET A 203 4.28 -10.52 0.77
N HIS A 204 4.21 -11.18 1.93
CA HIS A 204 5.00 -10.82 3.11
C HIS A 204 6.52 -10.73 2.80
N HIS A 205 7.21 -9.83 3.52
CA HIS A 205 8.66 -9.62 3.37
C HIS A 205 9.44 -10.89 3.70
N ALA A 206 9.20 -11.49 4.86
CA ALA A 206 9.79 -12.77 5.23
C ALA A 206 9.21 -13.90 4.39
N LEU A 207 10.08 -14.68 3.74
CA LEU A 207 9.66 -15.80 2.91
C LEU A 207 9.15 -16.99 3.77
N ARG A 208 8.02 -17.59 3.38
CA ARG A 208 7.29 -18.55 4.23
C ARG A 208 8.02 -19.87 4.49
N HIS A 209 8.70 -20.41 3.48
CA HIS A 209 9.31 -21.76 3.55
C HIS A 209 10.84 -21.76 3.40
N ARG A 210 11.46 -20.60 3.25
CA ARG A 210 12.91 -20.47 3.09
C ARG A 210 13.42 -19.33 3.94
N GLN A 211 14.67 -19.43 4.38
CA GLN A 211 15.38 -18.26 4.91
C GLN A 211 15.57 -17.26 3.77
N GLY A 212 15.17 -16.00 3.97
CA GLY A 212 15.33 -14.95 2.99
C GLY A 212 14.27 -13.87 3.11
N GLU A 213 14.56 -12.74 2.50
CA GLU A 213 13.71 -11.57 2.45
C GLU A 213 13.29 -11.30 1.00
N ARG A 214 12.03 -10.94 0.82
CA ARG A 214 11.47 -10.50 -0.45
C ARG A 214 12.00 -9.12 -0.81
N ARG A 215 12.28 -8.92 -2.10
CA ARG A 215 12.51 -7.59 -2.65
C ARG A 215 11.24 -6.77 -2.50
N SER A 216 11.28 -5.78 -1.61
CA SER A 216 10.12 -4.95 -1.28
C SER A 216 9.99 -3.70 -2.12
N PHE A 217 10.97 -3.41 -2.99
CA PHE A 217 10.97 -2.24 -3.87
C PHE A 217 11.43 -2.62 -5.28
N HIS A 218 10.72 -2.09 -6.28
CA HIS A 218 11.12 -2.13 -7.68
C HIS A 218 10.80 -0.79 -8.34
N ARG A 219 11.67 -0.30 -9.22
CA ARG A 219 11.40 0.86 -10.05
C ARG A 219 11.59 0.49 -11.50
N ASP A 220 10.56 0.70 -12.31
CA ASP A 220 10.61 0.32 -13.72
C ASP A 220 11.26 1.40 -14.60
N ALA A 221 11.44 1.06 -15.87
CA ALA A 221 12.03 1.96 -16.87
C ALA A 221 11.16 3.20 -17.16
N GLN A 222 9.86 3.16 -16.87
CA GLN A 222 8.95 4.31 -16.98
C GLN A 222 8.99 5.20 -15.72
N GLY A 223 9.79 4.82 -14.72
CA GLY A 223 10.09 5.59 -13.53
C GLY A 223 9.09 5.41 -12.39
N THR A 224 8.11 4.52 -12.52
CA THR A 224 7.16 4.22 -11.44
C THR A 224 7.80 3.37 -10.37
N ALA A 225 7.64 3.77 -9.11
CA ALA A 225 8.02 2.95 -7.97
C ALA A 225 6.90 1.98 -7.57
N PHE A 226 7.29 0.75 -7.28
CA PHE A 226 6.46 -0.33 -6.76
C PHE A 226 6.98 -0.67 -5.38
N LEU A 227 6.17 -0.42 -4.35
CA LEU A 227 6.54 -0.60 -2.95
C LEU A 227 5.62 -1.64 -2.29
N ASN A 228 6.20 -2.78 -1.94
CA ASN A 228 5.57 -3.79 -1.10
C ASN A 228 5.82 -3.46 0.38
N THR A 229 4.74 -3.32 1.15
CA THR A 229 4.73 -2.85 2.55
C THR A 229 4.30 -3.93 3.54
N ALA A 230 4.21 -5.19 3.10
CA ALA A 230 3.80 -6.36 3.90
C ALA A 230 4.87 -6.82 4.90
N CYS A 231 5.24 -5.96 5.84
CA CYS A 231 6.16 -6.32 6.93
C CYS A 231 5.37 -7.05 8.02
N VAL A 232 5.50 -8.38 8.09
CA VAL A 232 4.77 -9.22 9.05
C VAL A 232 5.77 -10.11 9.80
N PRO A 233 5.90 -9.95 11.14
CA PRO A 233 5.20 -9.01 12.01
C PRO A 233 5.70 -7.56 11.86
N ARG A 234 4.80 -6.57 11.99
CA ARG A 234 5.13 -5.13 12.06
C ARG A 234 5.32 -4.60 13.48
N HIS A 235 4.80 -5.31 14.48
CA HIS A 235 5.11 -5.09 15.88
C HIS A 235 6.29 -5.98 16.26
N GLY A 236 7.40 -5.36 16.67
CA GLY A 236 8.63 -6.07 17.01
C GLY A 236 9.14 -5.70 18.40
N VAL A 237 10.16 -6.42 18.85
CA VAL A 237 10.95 -6.08 20.03
C VAL A 237 12.42 -6.19 19.65
N ASP A 238 13.22 -5.18 20.00
CA ASP A 238 14.66 -5.21 19.73
C ASP A 238 15.45 -6.00 20.78
N ARG A 239 16.77 -6.09 20.60
CA ARG A 239 17.67 -6.81 21.52
C ARG A 239 17.71 -6.22 22.94
N LEU A 240 17.27 -4.98 23.13
CA LEU A 240 17.20 -4.30 24.42
C LEU A 240 15.81 -4.40 25.06
N GLY A 241 14.88 -5.16 24.46
CA GLY A 241 13.52 -5.30 24.96
C GLY A 241 12.59 -4.13 24.61
N ARG A 242 13.02 -3.20 23.72
CA ARG A 242 12.19 -2.05 23.32
C ARG A 242 11.16 -2.47 22.30
N ALA A 243 9.90 -2.09 22.53
CA ALA A 243 8.83 -2.29 21.57
C ALA A 243 9.01 -1.39 20.34
N LEU A 244 8.92 -1.99 19.15
CA LEU A 244 9.08 -1.31 17.87
C LEU A 244 7.80 -1.42 17.02
N ARG A 245 7.59 -0.41 16.18
CA ARG A 245 6.52 -0.36 15.18
C ARG A 245 7.13 -0.07 13.81
N HIS A 246 6.84 -0.93 12.85
CA HIS A 246 7.22 -0.73 11.47
C HIS A 246 6.23 0.19 10.74
N PHE A 247 6.79 1.09 9.94
CA PHE A 247 6.11 1.78 8.85
C PHE A 247 7.03 1.80 7.63
N SER A 248 6.49 1.51 6.45
CA SER A 248 7.11 1.98 5.22
C SER A 248 6.89 3.49 5.11
N TRP A 249 7.88 4.20 4.58
CA TRP A 249 7.88 5.65 4.52
C TRP A 249 8.20 6.12 3.11
N VAL A 250 7.40 7.06 2.61
CA VAL A 250 7.70 7.73 1.35
C VAL A 250 7.65 9.23 1.51
N VAL A 251 8.53 9.92 0.79
CA VAL A 251 8.60 11.38 0.77
C VAL A 251 8.38 11.86 -0.64
N PHE A 252 7.39 12.74 -0.81
CA PHE A 252 7.21 13.53 -2.02
C PHE A 252 7.75 14.94 -1.81
N ARG A 253 8.51 15.45 -2.78
CA ARG A 253 8.95 16.85 -2.86
C ARG A 253 8.47 17.43 -4.19
N ASP A 254 7.74 18.54 -4.12
CA ASP A 254 7.15 19.18 -5.30
C ASP A 254 6.36 18.21 -6.21
N GLY A 255 5.57 17.32 -5.58
CA GLY A 255 4.76 16.33 -6.29
C GLY A 255 5.55 15.15 -6.88
N ARG A 256 6.86 15.06 -6.65
CA ARG A 256 7.72 13.97 -7.16
C ARG A 256 8.18 13.08 -6.01
N LEU A 257 8.18 11.78 -6.22
CA LEU A 257 8.72 10.82 -5.25
C LEU A 257 10.23 11.08 -5.08
N HIS A 258 10.67 11.27 -3.85
CA HIS A 258 12.04 11.65 -3.51
C HIS A 258 12.74 10.62 -2.62
N HIS A 259 12.01 9.93 -1.74
CA HIS A 259 12.60 8.96 -0.83
C HIS A 259 11.62 7.83 -0.53
N VAL A 260 12.16 6.62 -0.36
CA VAL A 260 11.43 5.40 0.01
C VAL A 260 12.28 4.62 1.00
N SER A 261 11.72 4.29 2.17
CA SER A 261 12.40 3.50 3.18
C SER A 261 11.44 2.63 4.00
N HIS A 262 11.99 1.63 4.68
CA HIS A 262 11.33 0.95 5.81
C HIS A 262 11.89 1.49 7.11
N ARG A 263 11.02 1.81 8.06
CA ARG A 263 11.39 2.45 9.32
C ARG A 263 10.81 1.72 10.51
N TRP A 264 11.62 1.56 11.55
CA TRP A 264 11.20 1.02 12.84
C TRP A 264 11.36 2.10 13.90
N TYR A 265 10.22 2.46 14.49
CA TYR A 265 10.15 3.47 15.53
C TYR A 265 9.92 2.83 16.90
N GLY A 266 10.53 3.39 17.94
CA GLY A 266 10.15 3.16 19.32
C GLY A 266 8.80 3.80 19.62
N THR A 267 8.12 3.35 20.68
CA THR A 267 6.85 3.93 21.12
C THR A 267 6.97 5.38 21.61
N ASP A 268 8.20 5.84 21.87
CA ASP A 268 8.57 7.22 22.18
C ASP A 268 8.65 8.14 20.94
N GLY A 269 8.59 7.57 19.74
CA GLY A 269 8.75 8.29 18.47
C GLY A 269 10.16 8.29 17.91
N ALA A 270 11.14 7.69 18.60
CA ALA A 270 12.52 7.63 18.12
C ALA A 270 12.66 6.65 16.95
N LEU A 271 13.32 7.08 15.87
CA LEU A 271 13.67 6.20 14.76
C LEU A 271 14.89 5.34 15.16
N HIS A 272 14.70 4.03 15.28
CA HIS A 272 15.77 3.11 15.69
C HIS A 272 16.43 2.40 14.52
N TYR A 273 15.70 2.14 13.44
CA TYR A 273 16.23 1.53 12.24
C TYR A 273 15.56 2.10 11.00
N GLU A 274 16.37 2.39 9.99
CA GLU A 274 15.92 2.77 8.67
C GLU A 274 16.66 1.96 7.60
N GLN A 275 15.88 1.32 6.73
CA GLN A 275 16.39 0.74 5.49
C GLN A 275 15.96 1.64 4.35
N THR A 276 16.89 2.43 3.81
CA THR A 276 16.63 3.19 2.59
C THR A 276 16.55 2.23 1.40
N LEU A 277 15.43 2.23 0.70
CA LEU A 277 15.22 1.44 -0.52
C LEU A 277 15.58 2.24 -1.76
N TRP A 278 15.28 3.54 -1.73
CA TRP A 278 15.57 4.44 -2.84
C TRP A 278 15.56 5.91 -2.39
N THR A 279 16.45 6.71 -2.96
CA THR A 279 16.44 8.17 -2.86
C THR A 279 16.70 8.75 -4.24
N ALA A 280 15.97 9.81 -4.61
CA ALA A 280 16.23 10.55 -5.83
C ALA A 280 17.62 11.17 -5.77
N SER A 281 18.43 10.99 -6.81
CA SER A 281 19.68 11.72 -6.95
C SER A 281 19.38 13.22 -6.99
N LEU A 282 20.13 14.03 -6.23
CA LEU A 282 20.12 15.47 -6.41
C LEU A 282 20.46 15.77 -7.88
N PRO A 283 19.79 16.73 -8.53
CA PRO A 283 20.25 17.18 -9.83
C PRO A 283 21.71 17.60 -9.67
N ALA A 284 22.60 17.06 -10.52
CA ALA A 284 23.99 17.49 -10.55
C ALA A 284 23.98 19.02 -10.63
N ALA A 285 24.65 19.68 -9.69
CA ALA A 285 24.86 21.12 -9.75
C ALA A 285 25.39 21.40 -11.15
N GLY A 286 24.61 22.16 -11.93
CA GLY A 286 24.93 22.43 -13.33
C GLY A 286 26.38 22.87 -13.40
N VAL A 287 27.19 22.10 -14.13
CA VAL A 287 28.48 22.58 -14.61
C VAL A 287 28.13 23.84 -15.39
N GLY A 288 28.47 25.01 -14.83
CA GLY A 288 28.30 26.28 -15.50
C GLY A 288 28.97 26.16 -16.86
N LEU A 289 28.19 26.34 -17.93
CA LEU A 289 28.73 26.55 -19.26
C LEU A 289 29.48 27.89 -19.21
N PRO A 290 30.79 27.92 -19.51
CA PRO A 290 31.47 29.17 -19.74
C PRO A 290 31.13 29.66 -21.15
N CYS A 291 30.56 30.84 -21.25
CA CYS A 291 30.78 31.82 -22.32
C CYS A 291 30.43 33.21 -21.76
#